data_AF-A0A222NYR4-F1
#
_entry.id   AF-A0A222NYR4-F1
#
_cell.length_a   1.000
_cell.length_b   1.000
_cell.length_c   1.000
_cell.angle_alpha   90.00
_cell.angle_beta   90.00
_cell.angle_gamma   90.00
#
_symmetry.space_group_name_H-M   'P 1'
#
loop_
_entity.id
_entity.type
_entity.pdbx_description
1 polymer ?
#
loop_
_entity_poly.entity_id
_entity_poly.type
_entity_poly.pdbx_seq_one_letter_code
_entity_poly.pdbx_strand_id
1 'polypeptide(L)'
;MFKKIYRKGIQYHKCGVLLADLIDKQYRQMDLFHQPNDEEIIETEKVMKLIDGINQKYGPRTMRLAAEGFRKSWSMKRQLKSPHYTTRWSELPAAYLK
;
A
#
# COMPACT_ATOMS: atom_id res chain seq x y z
N MET A 1 0.24 -12.03 -8.27
CA MET A 1 -0.47 -10.97 -7.51
C MET A 1 -1.54 -10.26 -8.34
N PHE A 2 -1.22 -9.69 -9.51
CA PHE A 2 -2.20 -8.99 -10.37
C PHE A 2 -3.44 -9.80 -10.78
N LYS A 3 -3.27 -11.09 -11.10
CA LYS A 3 -4.40 -11.99 -11.44
C LYS A 3 -5.47 -12.11 -10.33
N LYS A 4 -5.11 -11.88 -9.05
CA LYS A 4 -6.05 -11.93 -7.92
C LYS A 4 -6.78 -10.60 -7.68
N ILE A 5 -6.26 -9.49 -8.20
CA ILE A 5 -6.76 -8.12 -7.92
C ILE A 5 -7.49 -7.54 -9.14
N TYR A 6 -7.17 -8.02 -10.34
CA TYR A 6 -7.76 -7.58 -11.59
C TYR A 6 -9.22 -8.04 -11.73
N ARG A 7 -10.10 -7.10 -12.06
CA ARG A 7 -11.52 -7.31 -12.35
C ARG A 7 -11.84 -6.65 -13.69
N LYS A 8 -12.46 -7.42 -14.59
CA LYS A 8 -12.85 -6.95 -15.91
C LYS A 8 -13.85 -5.78 -15.78
N GLY A 9 -13.65 -4.72 -16.55
CA GLY A 9 -14.55 -3.55 -16.60
C GLY A 9 -14.25 -2.44 -15.58
N ILE A 10 -13.19 -2.58 -14.77
CA ILE A 10 -12.74 -1.52 -13.85
C ILE A 10 -11.54 -0.80 -14.48
N GLN A 11 -11.57 0.53 -14.52
CA GLN A 11 -10.41 1.33 -14.90
C GLN A 11 -9.45 1.43 -13.71
N TYR A 12 -8.19 1.02 -13.92
CA TYR A 12 -7.15 1.05 -12.91
C TYR A 12 -6.18 2.21 -13.20
N HIS A 13 -5.87 3.01 -12.18
CA HIS A 13 -4.80 4.00 -12.26
C HIS A 13 -3.44 3.35 -12.03
N LYS A 14 -2.47 3.63 -12.90
CA LYS A 14 -1.08 3.20 -12.72
C LYS A 14 -0.42 4.07 -11.66
N CYS A 15 0.01 3.47 -10.55
CA CYS A 15 0.85 4.10 -9.55
C CYS A 15 2.16 3.32 -9.45
N GLY A 16 3.29 4.02 -9.43
CA GLY A 16 4.61 3.45 -9.18
C GLY A 16 5.06 3.80 -7.77
N VAL A 17 5.52 2.81 -7.01
CA VAL A 17 6.27 3.04 -5.77
C VAL A 17 7.70 2.66 -6.09
N LEU A 18 8.61 3.64 -6.03
CA LEU A 18 10.04 3.42 -6.19
C LEU A 18 10.64 3.29 -4.80
N LEU A 19 11.32 2.17 -4.56
CA LEU A 19 12.22 2.02 -3.42
C LEU A 19 13.62 2.22 -3.99
N ALA A 20 14.25 3.35 -3.67
CA ALA A 20 15.63 3.64 -4.04
C ALA A 20 16.57 3.14 -2.94
N ASP A 21 17.81 2.81 -3.31
CA ASP A 21 18.91 2.45 -2.40
C ASP A 21 18.63 1.27 -1.46
N LEU A 22 17.91 0.26 -1.97
CA LEU A 22 17.81 -1.02 -1.30
C LEU A 22 19.16 -1.73 -1.36
N ILE A 23 19.84 -1.79 -0.23
CA ILE A 23 21.08 -2.53 -0.05
C ILE A 23 20.83 -3.82 0.73
N ASP A 24 21.65 -4.84 0.48
CA ASP A 24 21.65 -6.02 1.34
C ASP A 24 22.05 -5.60 2.76
N LYS A 25 21.44 -6.25 3.75
CA LYS A 25 21.77 -6.05 5.15
C LYS A 25 23.26 -6.29 5.42
N GLN A 26 23.90 -7.20 4.68
CA GLN A 26 25.33 -7.48 4.80
C GLN A 26 26.23 -6.29 4.45
N TYR A 27 25.77 -5.41 3.55
CA TYR A 27 26.54 -4.25 3.07
C TYR A 27 26.07 -2.94 3.71
N ARG A 28 25.38 -3.01 4.85
CA ARG A 28 24.90 -1.82 5.55
C ARG A 28 26.09 -0.99 6.02
N GLN A 29 26.28 0.17 5.40
CA GLN A 29 27.24 1.17 5.88
C GLN A 29 26.77 1.70 7.23
N MET A 30 27.65 1.62 8.23
CA MET A 30 27.38 2.16 9.56
C MET A 30 27.58 3.66 9.57
N ASP A 31 26.75 4.36 10.34
CA ASP A 31 26.92 5.79 10.58
C ASP A 31 28.12 6.02 11.53
N LEU A 32 28.85 7.12 11.34
CA LEU A 32 30.00 7.47 12.16
C LEU A 32 29.58 7.82 13.61
N PHE A 33 28.36 8.35 13.77
CA PHE A 33 27.82 8.82 15.05
C PHE A 33 26.72 7.91 15.63
N HIS A 34 26.26 6.93 14.86
CA HIS A 34 25.17 6.03 15.24
C HIS A 34 25.51 4.59 14.82
N GLN A 35 26.47 4.01 15.53
CA GLN A 35 26.81 2.60 15.39
C GLN A 35 25.89 1.80 16.33
N PRO A 36 24.92 1.05 15.81
CA PRO A 36 24.12 0.17 16.66
C PRO A 36 25.03 -0.90 17.26
N ASN A 37 24.82 -1.22 18.53
CA ASN A 37 25.52 -2.32 19.18
C ASN A 37 25.06 -3.65 18.59
N ASP A 38 25.92 -4.67 18.60
CA ASP A 38 25.59 -6.00 18.06
C ASP A 38 24.31 -6.58 18.69
N GLU A 39 24.10 -6.32 19.98
CA GLU A 39 22.91 -6.73 20.73
C GLU A 39 21.62 -6.11 20.15
N GLU A 40 21.63 -4.82 19.84
CA GLU A 40 20.47 -4.09 19.29
C GLU A 40 20.10 -4.60 17.89
N ILE A 41 21.10 -4.97 17.09
CA ILE A 41 20.89 -5.55 15.76
C ILE A 41 20.21 -6.92 15.89
N ILE A 42 20.67 -7.75 16.83
CA ILE A 42 20.13 -9.08 17.10
C ILE A 42 18.69 -8.98 17.63
N GLU A 43 18.43 -8.06 18.55
CA GLU A 43 17.07 -7.83 19.07
C GLU A 43 16.12 -7.37 17.97
N THR A 44 16.55 -6.43 17.14
CA THR A 44 15.74 -5.93 16.01
C THR A 44 15.41 -7.06 15.04
N GLU A 45 16.36 -7.95 14.74
CA GLU A 45 16.09 -9.14 13.90
C GLU A 45 15.04 -10.06 14.51
N LYS A 46 15.16 -10.36 15.80
CA LYS A 46 14.22 -11.24 16.51
C LYS A 46 12.80 -10.66 16.46
N VAL A 47 12.67 -9.36 16.70
CA VAL A 47 11.40 -8.64 16.64
C VAL A 47 10.81 -8.70 15.22
N MET A 48 11.60 -8.43 14.19
CA MET A 48 11.10 -8.47 12.80
C MET A 48 10.67 -9.88 12.39
N LYS A 49 11.45 -10.91 12.74
CA LYS A 49 11.09 -12.32 12.49
C LYS A 49 9.80 -12.72 13.21
N LEU A 50 9.59 -12.24 14.44
CA LEU A 50 8.36 -12.49 15.20
C LEU A 50 7.14 -11.86 14.50
N ILE A 51 7.26 -10.60 14.08
CA ILE A 51 6.19 -9.88 13.37
C ILE A 51 5.83 -10.62 12.08
N ASP A 52 6.84 -11.02 11.30
CA ASP A 52 6.64 -11.75 10.05
C ASP A 52 5.99 -13.11 10.29
N GLY A 53 6.42 -13.85 11.31
CA GLY A 53 5.82 -15.14 11.69
C GLY A 53 4.34 -15.01 12.08
N ILE A 54 3.99 -13.98 12.85
CA ILE A 54 2.59 -13.71 13.22
C ILE A 54 1.76 -13.35 11.98
N ASN A 55 2.28 -12.48 11.12
CA ASN A 55 1.62 -12.11 9.87
C ASN A 55 1.46 -13.30 8.90
N GLN A 56 2.40 -14.24 8.88
CA GLN A 56 2.29 -15.46 8.07
C GLN A 56 1.18 -16.38 8.60
N LYS A 57 1.06 -16.52 9.93
CA LYS A 57 0.10 -17.42 10.58
C LYS A 57 -1.33 -16.88 10.59
N TYR A 58 -1.52 -15.60 10.93
CA TYR A 58 -2.84 -15.00 11.13
C TYR A 58 -3.31 -14.16 9.93
N GLY A 59 -2.48 -14.00 8.91
CA GLY A 59 -2.79 -13.26 7.71
C GLY A 59 -2.02 -11.94 7.58
N PRO A 60 -1.89 -11.43 6.35
CA PRO A 60 -1.15 -10.22 6.09
C PRO A 60 -1.78 -9.03 6.83
N ARG A 61 -0.94 -8.18 7.43
CA ARG A 61 -1.34 -6.98 8.20
C ARG A 61 -2.03 -7.25 9.54
N THR A 62 -1.86 -8.41 10.15
CA THR A 62 -2.34 -8.67 11.52
C THR A 62 -1.53 -7.88 12.56
N MET A 63 -0.21 -7.86 12.44
CA MET A 63 0.70 -7.01 13.21
C MET A 63 1.32 -5.95 12.31
N ARG A 64 1.24 -4.69 12.74
CA ARG A 64 1.71 -3.53 11.97
C ARG A 64 2.31 -2.50 12.92
N LEU A 65 3.24 -1.71 12.39
CA LEU A 65 3.82 -0.58 13.13
C LEU A 65 2.76 0.52 13.29
N ALA A 66 2.69 1.12 14.49
CA ALA A 66 1.76 2.22 14.76
C ALA A 66 1.99 3.41 13.80
N ALA A 67 3.25 3.64 13.41
CA ALA A 67 3.63 4.67 12.44
C ALA A 67 3.05 4.46 11.03
N GLU A 68 2.62 3.26 10.65
CA GLU A 68 1.96 3.01 9.36
C GLU A 68 0.55 3.63 9.30
N GLY A 69 -0.03 3.97 10.46
CA GLY A 69 -1.37 4.52 10.59
C GLY A 69 -2.48 3.48 10.40
N PHE A 70 -3.56 3.63 11.16
CA PHE A 70 -4.69 2.69 11.14
C PHE A 70 -5.69 2.97 10.01
N ARG A 71 -5.75 4.22 9.53
CA ARG A 71 -6.68 4.65 8.47
C ARG A 71 -5.91 4.94 7.19
N LYS A 72 -6.24 4.23 6.11
CA LYS A 72 -5.85 4.63 4.76
C LYS A 72 -6.70 5.83 4.33
N SER A 73 -6.08 7.00 4.18
CA SER A 73 -6.73 8.20 3.62
C SER A 73 -7.09 8.07 2.14
N TRP A 74 -6.60 7.03 1.46
CA TRP A 74 -6.88 6.78 0.04
C TRP A 74 -8.34 6.37 -0.16
N SER A 75 -9.20 7.37 -0.31
CA SER A 75 -10.52 7.23 -0.91
C SER A 75 -10.43 7.62 -2.39
N MET A 76 -11.17 6.92 -3.25
CA MET A 76 -11.28 7.30 -4.67
C MET A 76 -11.80 8.74 -4.74
N LYS A 77 -11.07 9.64 -5.43
CA LYS A 77 -11.56 10.99 -5.76
C LYS A 77 -12.75 10.87 -6.72
N ARG A 78 -13.95 10.66 -6.17
CA ARG A 78 -15.19 10.43 -6.92
C ARG A 78 -15.68 11.68 -7.68
N GLN A 79 -15.09 12.85 -7.42
CA GLN A 79 -15.45 14.13 -8.03
C GLN A 79 -15.18 14.20 -9.54
N LEU A 80 -14.22 13.41 -10.06
CA LEU A 80 -13.91 13.34 -11.50
C LEU A 80 -14.54 12.12 -12.19
N LYS A 81 -15.49 11.45 -11.52
CA LYS A 81 -16.17 10.30 -12.10
C LYS A 81 -17.17 10.78 -13.14
N SER A 82 -17.07 10.28 -14.36
CA SER A 82 -18.08 10.50 -15.39
C SER A 82 -19.44 9.93 -14.94
N PRO A 83 -20.56 10.59 -15.22
CA PRO A 83 -21.89 10.04 -14.97
C PRO A 83 -22.09 8.68 -15.67
N HIS A 84 -22.96 7.86 -15.09
CA HIS A 84 -23.32 6.53 -15.52
C HIS A 84 -24.30 6.55 -16.70
N TYR A 85 -23.87 7.11 -17.83
CA TYR A 85 -24.72 7.29 -19.02
C TYR A 85 -25.35 5.99 -19.54
N THR A 86 -24.68 4.84 -19.38
CA THR A 86 -25.13 3.55 -19.92
C THR A 86 -25.81 2.63 -18.89
N THR A 87 -25.67 2.92 -17.60
CA THR A 87 -26.14 2.02 -16.53
C THR A 87 -27.17 2.66 -15.61
N ARG A 88 -27.43 3.97 -15.72
CA ARG A 88 -28.40 4.67 -14.88
C ARG A 88 -29.10 5.78 -15.66
N TRP A 89 -30.38 5.56 -15.97
CA TRP A 89 -31.22 6.49 -16.74
C TRP A 89 -31.31 7.91 -16.15
N SER A 90 -31.22 8.04 -14.83
CA SER A 90 -31.25 9.35 -14.13
C SER A 90 -30.00 10.20 -14.33
N GLU A 91 -28.95 9.66 -14.95
CA GLU A 91 -27.67 10.35 -15.19
C GLU A 91 -27.48 10.71 -16.68
N LEU A 92 -28.51 10.54 -17.51
CA LEU A 92 -28.51 10.93 -18.92
C LEU A 92 -28.66 12.46 -19.07
N PRO A 93 -27.97 13.08 -20.04
CA PRO A 93 -28.13 14.50 -20.34
C PRO A 93 -29.52 14.76 -20.91
N ALA A 94 -30.24 15.73 -20.34
CA ALA A 94 -31.52 16.20 -20.88
C ALA A 94 -31.25 17.16 -22.05
N ALA A 95 -31.81 16.84 -23.23
CA ALA A 95 -31.82 17.73 -24.37
C ALA A 95 -33.15 18.46 -24.42
N TYR A 96 -33.12 19.79 -24.36
CA TYR A 96 -34.29 20.64 -24.58
C TYR A 96 -34.24 21.18 -26.01
N LEU A 97 -35.29 20.92 -26.77
CA LEU A 97 -35.46 21.53 -28.09
C LEU A 97 -35.80 23.01 -27.90
N LYS A 98 -35.16 23.89 -28.67
CA LYS A 98 -35.43 25.33 -28.67
C LYS A 98 -36.54 25.66 -29.66
#